data_AF-A0A354DGP1-F1
#
_entry.id   AF-A0A354DGP1-F1
#
_cell.length_a   1.000
_cell.length_b   1.000
_cell.length_c   1.000
_cell.angle_alpha   90.00
_cell.angle_beta   90.00
_cell.angle_gamma   90.00
#
_symmetry.space_group_name_H-M   'P 1'
#
loop_
_entity.id
_entity.type
_entity.pdbx_description
1 polymer ?
#
loop_
_entity_poly.entity_id
_entity_poly.type
_entity_poly.pdbx_seq_one_letter_code
_entity_poly.pdbx_strand_id
1 'polypeptide(L)'
;QGYSEAIMDDIAETQEEKKELAHIIYDESLRMSRLVNELLDLAKLEGGHFNLNRSHSSLLTLENKVVHKFNGIAKESDIHLELDWKAKDEDFCFDSDRLEQVLTNLIDNAIRHT
;
A
#
# COMPACT_ATOMS: atom_id res chain seq x y z
N GLN A 1 -16.49 13.43 -8.55
CA GLN A 1 -17.35 14.43 -9.24
C GLN A 1 -17.52 15.67 -8.37
N GLY A 2 -18.13 15.60 -7.18
CA GLY A 2 -18.40 16.79 -6.35
C GLY A 2 -17.21 17.72 -6.03
N TYR A 3 -16.04 17.19 -5.68
CA TYR A 3 -14.85 18.04 -5.39
C TYR A 3 -14.27 18.71 -6.64
N SER A 4 -14.34 18.02 -7.79
CA SER A 4 -13.88 18.58 -9.07
C SER A 4 -14.87 19.63 -9.59
N GLU A 5 -16.16 19.43 -9.37
CA GLU A 5 -17.21 20.43 -9.65
C GLU A 5 -17.03 21.66 -8.76
N ALA A 6 -16.76 21.49 -7.47
CA ALA A 6 -16.51 22.62 -6.57
C ALA A 6 -15.32 23.51 -6.97
N ILE A 7 -14.27 22.92 -7.57
CA ILE A 7 -13.15 23.69 -8.15
C ILE A 7 -13.56 24.35 -9.48
N MET A 8 -14.30 23.65 -10.34
CA MET A 8 -14.71 24.14 -11.66
C MET A 8 -15.76 25.26 -11.58
N ASP A 9 -16.64 25.19 -10.59
CA ASP A 9 -17.70 26.17 -10.32
C ASP A 9 -17.22 27.35 -9.45
N ASP A 10 -15.90 27.42 -9.18
CA ASP A 10 -15.22 28.44 -8.37
C ASP A 10 -15.81 28.60 -6.95
N ILE A 11 -16.39 27.51 -6.41
CA ILE A 11 -16.95 27.45 -5.06
C ILE A 11 -15.83 27.49 -4.01
N ALA A 12 -14.67 26.93 -4.34
CA ALA A 12 -13.46 27.12 -3.55
C ALA A 12 -12.82 28.46 -3.91
N GLU A 13 -12.94 29.44 -3.01
CA GLU A 13 -12.52 30.82 -3.28
C GLU A 13 -11.01 31.02 -3.05
N THR A 14 -10.42 30.23 -2.15
CA THR A 14 -9.02 30.37 -1.75
C THR A 14 -8.09 29.33 -2.39
N GLN A 15 -6.79 29.65 -2.46
CA GLN A 15 -5.78 28.70 -2.95
C GLN A 15 -5.61 27.50 -2.00
N GLU A 16 -5.76 27.70 -0.70
CA GLU A 16 -5.72 26.62 0.29
C GLU A 16 -6.88 25.64 0.12
N GLU A 17 -8.12 26.11 -0.07
CA GLU A 17 -9.27 25.23 -0.33
C GLU A 17 -9.11 24.44 -1.64
N LYS A 18 -8.59 25.09 -2.70
CA LYS A 18 -8.31 24.42 -3.97
C LYS A 18 -7.26 23.31 -3.80
N LYS A 19 -6.23 23.53 -2.99
CA LYS A 19 -5.22 22.50 -2.67
C LYS A 19 -5.80 21.35 -1.87
N GLU A 20 -6.64 21.63 -0.87
CA GLU A 20 -7.29 20.59 -0.05
C GLU A 20 -8.19 19.70 -0.91
N LEU A 21 -9.05 20.30 -1.75
CA LEU A 21 -9.89 19.57 -2.69
C LEU A 21 -9.07 18.75 -3.69
N ALA A 22 -7.97 19.31 -4.22
CA ALA A 22 -7.06 18.58 -5.10
C ALA A 22 -6.40 17.39 -4.39
N HIS A 23 -6.06 17.54 -3.11
CA HIS A 23 -5.49 16.46 -2.32
C HIS A 23 -6.48 15.31 -2.10
N ILE A 24 -7.74 15.64 -1.81
CA ILE A 24 -8.82 14.64 -1.71
C ILE A 24 -9.02 13.89 -3.04
N ILE A 25 -9.04 14.61 -4.17
CA ILE A 25 -9.15 14.00 -5.50
C ILE A 25 -7.96 13.06 -5.77
N TYR A 26 -6.76 13.47 -5.40
CA TYR A 26 -5.55 12.66 -5.55
C TYR A 26 -5.63 11.36 -4.73
N ASP A 27 -6.01 11.45 -3.45
CA ASP A 27 -6.14 10.29 -2.57
C ASP A 27 -7.23 9.32 -3.05
N GLU A 28 -8.36 9.85 -3.54
CA GLU A 28 -9.44 9.04 -4.10
C GLU A 28 -9.01 8.36 -5.41
N SER A 29 -8.21 9.04 -6.23
CA SER A 29 -7.64 8.46 -7.46
C SER A 29 -6.67 7.32 -7.14
N LEU A 30 -5.84 7.49 -6.11
CA LEU A 30 -4.98 6.41 -5.61
C LEU A 30 -5.80 5.24 -5.08
N ARG A 31 -6.88 5.50 -4.33
CA ARG A 31 -7.79 4.47 -3.82
C ARG A 31 -8.44 3.69 -4.95
N MET A 32 -8.97 4.37 -5.96
CA MET A 32 -9.58 3.72 -7.13
C MET A 32 -8.56 2.87 -7.90
N SER A 33 -7.33 3.36 -8.08
CA SER A 33 -6.25 2.60 -8.72
C SER A 33 -5.94 1.30 -7.95
N ARG A 34 -5.89 1.34 -6.62
CA ARG A 34 -5.72 0.13 -5.79
C ARG A 34 -6.85 -0.87 -6.00
N LEU A 35 -8.12 -0.42 -5.95
CA LEU A 35 -9.28 -1.29 -6.13
C LEU A 35 -9.33 -1.94 -7.51
N VAL A 36 -8.98 -1.21 -8.57
CA VAL A 36 -8.90 -1.77 -9.93
C VAL A 36 -7.81 -2.85 -10.01
N ASN A 37 -6.64 -2.60 -9.42
CA ASN A 37 -5.55 -3.58 -9.40
C ASN A 37 -5.93 -4.84 -8.60
N GLU A 38 -6.59 -4.68 -7.45
CA GLU A 38 -7.11 -5.80 -6.65
C GLU A 38 -8.12 -6.64 -7.44
N LEU A 39 -9.05 -6.00 -8.16
CA LEU A 39 -10.02 -6.68 -9.01
C LEU A 39 -9.33 -7.44 -10.16
N LEU A 40 -8.33 -6.85 -10.80
CA LEU A 40 -7.56 -7.50 -11.87
C LEU A 40 -6.75 -8.69 -11.35
N ASP A 41 -6.15 -8.57 -10.17
CA ASP A 41 -5.43 -9.67 -9.53
C ASP A 41 -6.38 -10.81 -9.15
N LEU A 42 -7.58 -10.50 -8.63
CA LEU A 42 -8.63 -11.49 -8.36
C LEU A 42 -9.08 -12.22 -9.63
N ALA A 43 -9.32 -11.48 -10.72
CA ALA A 43 -9.72 -12.08 -12.00
C ALA A 43 -8.63 -13.03 -12.55
N LYS A 44 -7.35 -12.69 -12.38
CA LYS A 44 -6.23 -13.57 -12.78
C LYS A 44 -6.16 -14.84 -11.92
N LEU A 45 -6.43 -14.72 -10.62
CA LEU A 45 -6.49 -15.85 -9.69
C LEU A 45 -7.61 -16.82 -10.07
N GLU A 46 -8.82 -16.31 -10.30
CA GLU A 46 -9.99 -17.14 -10.67
C GLU A 46 -9.84 -17.78 -12.05
N GLY A 47 -9.19 -17.09 -12.99
CA GLY A 47 -8.90 -17.61 -14.32
C GLY A 47 -7.77 -18.65 -14.38
N GLY A 48 -7.13 -18.98 -13.25
CA GLY A 48 -6.00 -19.92 -13.22
C GLY A 48 -4.72 -19.40 -13.89
N HIS A 49 -4.64 -18.10 -14.19
CA HIS A 49 -3.50 -17.45 -14.84
C HIS A 49 -2.55 -16.78 -13.84
N PHE A 50 -2.70 -17.08 -12.54
CA PHE A 50 -1.84 -16.54 -11.50
C PHE A 50 -0.56 -17.36 -11.38
N ASN A 51 0.51 -16.87 -12.01
CA ASN A 51 1.84 -17.47 -11.93
C ASN A 51 2.68 -16.74 -10.88
N LEU A 52 3.28 -17.50 -9.97
CA LEU A 52 4.27 -17.00 -9.02
C LEU A 52 5.65 -17.00 -9.68
N ASN A 53 6.29 -15.84 -9.70
CA ASN A 53 7.65 -15.68 -10.18
C ASN A 53 8.61 -15.91 -9.00
N ARG A 54 8.80 -17.19 -8.63
CA ARG A 54 9.61 -17.55 -7.46
C ARG A 54 11.10 -17.47 -7.79
N SER A 55 11.87 -16.90 -6.88
CA SER A 55 13.33 -16.85 -6.90
C SER A 55 13.88 -17.14 -5.50
N HIS A 56 15.14 -17.54 -5.42
CA HIS A 56 15.85 -17.57 -4.13
C HIS A 56 16.18 -16.13 -3.75
N SER A 57 15.69 -15.69 -2.59
CA SER A 57 15.87 -14.32 -2.11
C SER A 57 15.89 -14.29 -0.59
N SER A 58 16.57 -13.30 0.01
CA SER A 58 16.62 -13.13 1.46
C SER A 58 15.28 -12.59 1.97
N LEU A 59 14.60 -13.38 2.79
CA LEU A 59 13.34 -12.97 3.42
C LEU A 59 13.57 -11.82 4.42
N LEU A 60 14.70 -11.83 5.13
CA LEU A 60 15.08 -10.75 6.04
C LEU A 60 15.23 -9.41 5.30
N THR A 61 15.79 -9.42 4.09
CA THR A 61 15.92 -8.21 3.27
C THR A 61 14.56 -7.64 2.89
N LEU A 62 13.61 -8.51 2.51
CA LEU A 62 12.24 -8.12 2.21
C LEU A 62 11.53 -7.53 3.44
N GLU A 63 11.60 -8.22 4.59
CA GLU A 63 10.94 -7.75 5.81
C GLU A 63 11.49 -6.40 6.29
N ASN A 64 12.82 -6.22 6.25
CA ASN A 64 13.44 -4.92 6.55
C ASN A 64 12.95 -3.81 5.62
N LYS A 65 12.85 -4.09 4.31
CA LYS A 65 12.32 -3.13 3.32
C LYS A 65 10.90 -2.72 3.68
N VAL A 66 10.04 -3.69 4.02
CA VAL A 66 8.64 -3.42 4.37
C VAL A 66 8.54 -2.63 5.68
N VAL A 67 9.26 -3.04 6.74
CA VAL A 67 9.26 -2.34 8.02
C VAL A 67 9.76 -0.90 7.87
N HIS A 68 10.82 -0.68 7.09
CA HIS A 68 11.33 0.66 6.81
C HIS A 68 10.28 1.56 6.12
N LYS A 69 9.52 1.00 5.16
CA LYS A 69 8.43 1.70 4.46
C LYS A 69 7.32 2.16 5.43
N PHE A 70 7.01 1.38 6.45
CA PHE A 70 5.92 1.67 7.39
C PHE A 70 6.34 2.43 8.66
N ASN A 71 7.64 2.55 8.95
CA ASN A 71 8.13 3.25 10.14
C ASN A 71 7.62 4.70 10.26
N GLY A 72 7.52 5.44 9.15
CA GLY A 72 7.00 6.80 9.14
C GLY A 72 5.52 6.84 9.53
N ILE A 73 4.70 6.04 8.86
CA ILE A 73 3.24 5.96 9.05
C ILE A 73 2.92 5.45 10.47
N ALA A 74 3.63 4.43 10.94
CA ALA A 74 3.47 3.90 12.29
C ALA A 74 3.76 4.98 13.35
N LYS A 75 4.84 5.75 13.16
CA LYS A 75 5.20 6.85 14.07
C LYS A 75 4.17 7.98 14.07
N GLU A 76 3.63 8.35 12.91
CA GLU A 76 2.55 9.34 12.80
C GLU A 76 1.26 8.86 13.48
N SER A 77 1.05 7.54 13.54
CA SER A 77 -0.09 6.90 14.19
C SER A 77 0.16 6.54 15.66
N ASP A 78 1.30 6.95 16.24
CA ASP A 78 1.74 6.59 17.61
C ASP A 78 1.80 5.07 17.88
N ILE A 79 2.11 4.27 16.85
CA ILE A 79 2.22 2.82 16.89
C ILE A 79 3.70 2.40 16.93
N HIS A 80 4.01 1.46 17.82
CA HIS A 80 5.32 0.80 17.85
C HIS A 80 5.37 -0.37 16.87
N LEU A 81 6.19 -0.25 15.83
CA LEU A 81 6.45 -1.30 14.85
C LEU A 81 7.83 -1.93 15.11
N GLU A 82 7.85 -3.24 15.35
CA GLU A 82 9.07 -4.00 15.65
C GLU A 82 9.19 -5.24 14.73
N LEU A 83 10.41 -5.53 14.29
CA LEU A 83 10.76 -6.75 13.55
C LEU A 83 11.53 -7.72 14.47
N ASP A 84 10.88 -8.80 14.91
CA ASP A 84 11.51 -9.86 15.71
C ASP A 84 11.96 -11.03 14.82
N TRP A 85 13.22 -10.97 14.37
CA TRP A 85 13.81 -12.00 13.51
C TRP A 85 14.71 -12.96 14.30
N LYS A 86 14.29 -14.22 14.42
CA LYS A 86 15.02 -15.28 15.16
C LYS A 86 15.68 -16.33 14.27
N ALA A 87 15.42 -16.31 12.96
CA ALA A 87 15.97 -17.26 12.02
C ALA A 87 17.39 -16.85 11.58
N LYS A 88 18.10 -17.75 10.91
CA LYS A 88 19.33 -17.38 10.19
C LYS A 88 18.95 -16.57 8.95
N ASP A 89 19.86 -15.69 8.54
CA ASP A 89 19.74 -15.03 7.23
C ASP A 89 20.06 -16.07 6.15
N GLU A 90 19.00 -16.59 5.54
CA GLU A 90 19.03 -17.62 4.51
C GLU A 90 18.11 -17.21 3.37
N ASP A 91 18.47 -17.62 2.15
CA ASP A 91 17.63 -17.41 0.98
C ASP A 91 16.50 -18.46 0.95
N PHE A 92 15.27 -17.99 0.71
CA PHE A 92 14.10 -18.83 0.53
C PHE A 92 13.58 -18.72 -0.89
N CYS A 93 12.93 -19.77 -1.39
CA CYS A 93 12.31 -19.78 -2.71
C CYS A 93 10.87 -19.23 -2.63
N PHE A 94 10.69 -17.95 -2.95
CA PHE A 94 9.38 -17.27 -2.95
C PHE A 94 9.30 -16.19 -4.02
N ASP A 95 8.09 -15.69 -4.27
CA ASP A 95 7.87 -14.53 -5.14
C ASP A 95 7.94 -13.26 -4.27
N SER A 96 9.02 -12.49 -4.42
CA SER A 96 9.31 -11.34 -3.56
C SER A 96 8.28 -10.24 -3.68
N ASP A 97 7.82 -9.94 -4.90
CA ASP A 97 6.85 -8.86 -5.13
C ASP A 97 5.49 -9.22 -4.52
N ARG A 98 5.09 -10.49 -4.63
CA ARG A 98 3.82 -10.97 -4.05
C ARG A 98 3.88 -11.04 -2.54
N LEU A 99 5.00 -11.45 -1.97
CA LEU A 99 5.14 -11.46 -0.51
C LEU A 99 5.21 -10.03 0.05
N GLU A 100 5.86 -9.09 -0.65
CA GLU A 100 5.83 -7.66 -0.31
C GLU A 100 4.41 -7.10 -0.30
N GLN A 101 3.59 -7.45 -1.30
CA GLN A 101 2.19 -7.04 -1.39
C GLN A 101 1.38 -7.57 -0.21
N VAL A 102 1.55 -8.85 0.14
CA VAL A 102 0.87 -9.46 1.31
C VAL A 102 1.28 -8.75 2.60
N LEU A 103 2.58 -8.59 2.86
CA LEU A 103 3.07 -7.92 4.07
C LEU A 103 2.60 -6.46 4.14
N THR A 104 2.63 -5.75 3.01
CA THR A 104 2.12 -4.38 2.91
C THR A 104 0.64 -4.32 3.31
N ASN A 105 -0.21 -5.20 2.76
CA ASN A 105 -1.63 -5.21 3.06
C ASN A 105 -1.92 -5.54 4.54
N LEU A 106 -1.17 -6.47 5.12
CA LEU A 106 -1.35 -6.85 6.52
C LEU A 106 -0.94 -5.75 7.49
N ILE A 107 0.24 -5.13 7.28
CA ILE A 107 0.75 -4.06 8.16
C ILE A 107 -0.10 -2.79 8.02
N ASP A 108 -0.47 -2.43 6.79
CA ASP A 108 -1.36 -1.29 6.51
C ASP A 108 -2.72 -1.45 7.20
N ASN A 109 -3.29 -2.67 7.17
CA ASN A 109 -4.50 -2.97 7.93
C ASN A 109 -4.26 -2.94 9.45
N ALA A 110 -3.14 -3.44 9.95
CA ALA A 110 -2.82 -3.42 11.37
C ALA A 110 -2.73 -1.97 11.89
N ILE A 111 -2.06 -1.07 11.15
CA ILE A 111 -1.94 0.35 11.51
C ILE A 111 -3.31 1.05 11.46
N ARG A 112 -4.12 0.82 10.42
CA ARG A 112 -5.44 1.46 10.28
C ARG A 112 -6.45 1.08 11.35
N HIS A 113 -6.31 -0.11 11.93
CA HIS A 113 -7.31 -0.71 12.82
C HIS A 113 -6.79 -0.94 14.25
N THR A 114 -5.66 -0.34 14.61
CA THR A 114 -5.17 -0.23 15.99
C THR A 114 -5.39 1.19 16.48
#